data_AF-A0A653BSJ4-F1
#
_entry.id   AF-A0A653BSJ4-F1
#
_cell.length_a   1.000
_cell.length_b   1.000
_cell.length_c   1.000
_cell.angle_alpha   90.00
_cell.angle_beta   90.00
_cell.angle_gamma   90.00
#
_symmetry.space_group_name_H-M   'P 1'
#
loop_
_entity.id
_entity.type
_entity.pdbx_description
1 polymer ?
#
loop_
_entity_poly.entity_id
_entity_poly.type
_entity_poly.pdbx_seq_one_letter_code
_entity_poly.pdbx_strand_id
1 'polypeptide(L)'
;MDLLYYKKEFLEELVIALILFISKLQDNLSFVCIVMMSLRSPISVLQEITQQKRVCLPIYNIENSSEIGQPFICTVDVLGISAKAYGTNKKDCKHKAAEKALEILGYIINTSNNNNNELCQPTCSLSTFSNNLPSANYIGQLNEFASGRQFSYPTYHDSRANSLEFAVECKFLDWSTIGTGPNKKSAKKMAAQLMLERLEKEDILIMNAKFQNLTLNKMEISKLTDKVVEKYSALPSFGVHSAIETEVEKPVLNMVSMN
;
A
#
# COMPACT_ATOMS: atom_id res chain seq x y z
N MET A 1 -11.06 35.63 66.40
CA MET A 1 -9.94 34.74 66.03
C MET A 1 -10.24 34.05 64.70
N ASP A 2 -10.92 34.71 63.74
CA ASP A 2 -11.77 33.93 62.81
C ASP A 2 -11.64 34.28 61.32
N LEU A 3 -11.01 35.39 60.95
CA LEU A 3 -10.90 35.77 59.53
C LEU A 3 -9.63 35.22 58.85
N LEU A 4 -8.51 35.15 59.59
CA LEU A 4 -7.25 34.61 59.10
C LEU A 4 -7.30 33.08 58.94
N TYR A 5 -8.03 32.40 59.83
CA TYR A 5 -8.21 30.95 59.77
C TYR A 5 -9.05 30.56 58.54
N TYR A 6 -10.19 31.24 58.34
CA TYR A 6 -11.06 31.00 57.19
C TYR A 6 -10.39 31.30 55.85
N LYS A 7 -9.56 32.36 55.81
CA LYS A 7 -8.78 32.70 54.60
C LYS A 7 -7.69 31.68 54.29
N LYS A 8 -7.11 31.04 55.32
CA LYS A 8 -6.11 29.98 55.15
C LYS A 8 -6.75 28.69 54.64
N GLU A 9 -7.90 28.31 55.20
CA GLU A 9 -8.65 27.12 54.79
C GLU A 9 -9.18 27.24 53.35
N PHE A 10 -9.68 28.42 52.96
CA PHE A 10 -10.10 28.69 51.59
C PHE A 10 -8.93 28.66 50.57
N LEU A 11 -7.75 29.13 50.98
CA LEU A 11 -6.54 29.06 50.14
C LEU A 11 -6.05 27.62 49.95
N GLU A 12 -6.13 26.78 50.99
CA GLU A 12 -5.76 25.36 50.92
C GLU A 12 -6.69 24.61 49.93
N GLU A 13 -8.00 24.82 50.01
CA GLU A 13 -8.95 24.19 49.08
C GLU A 13 -8.73 24.66 47.63
N LEU A 14 -8.46 25.94 47.42
CA LEU A 14 -8.18 26.48 46.08
C LEU A 14 -6.90 25.89 45.49
N VAL A 15 -5.86 25.71 46.30
CA VAL A 15 -4.60 25.09 45.87
C VAL A 15 -4.83 23.62 45.51
N ILE A 16 -5.58 22.87 46.32
CA ILE A 16 -5.93 21.47 46.02
C ILE A 16 -6.74 21.37 44.72
N ALA A 17 -7.74 22.23 44.53
CA ALA A 17 -8.54 22.28 43.31
C ALA A 17 -7.69 22.62 42.07
N LEU A 18 -6.71 23.52 42.20
CA LEU A 18 -5.80 23.89 41.13
C LEU A 18 -4.84 22.74 40.78
N ILE A 19 -4.33 22.01 41.79
CA ILE A 19 -3.49 20.82 41.59
C ILE A 19 -4.30 19.73 40.88
N LEU A 20 -5.53 19.46 41.31
CA LEU A 20 -6.40 18.48 40.68
C LEU A 20 -6.75 18.87 39.23
N PHE A 21 -6.99 20.16 38.98
CA PHE A 21 -7.27 20.68 37.64
C PHE A 21 -6.06 20.56 36.71
N ILE A 22 -4.86 20.91 37.18
CA ILE A 22 -3.62 20.77 36.42
C ILE A 22 -3.32 19.30 36.11
N SER A 23 -3.49 18.40 37.09
CA SER A 23 -3.37 16.95 36.85
C SER A 23 -4.35 16.45 35.80
N LYS A 24 -5.61 16.91 35.85
CA LYS A 24 -6.64 16.54 34.85
C LYS A 24 -6.33 17.06 33.45
N LEU A 25 -5.72 18.24 33.33
CA LEU A 25 -5.25 18.78 32.05
C LEU A 25 -4.05 17.99 31.50
N GLN A 26 -3.14 17.54 32.36
CA GLN A 26 -2.03 16.66 31.99
C GLN A 26 -2.54 15.32 31.43
N ASP A 27 -3.60 14.75 32.04
CA ASP A 27 -4.23 13.51 31.59
C ASP A 27 -4.96 13.67 30.24
N ASN A 28 -5.61 14.82 30.00
CA ASN A 28 -6.22 15.09 28.70
C ASN A 28 -5.18 15.32 27.60
N LEU A 29 -4.03 15.91 27.93
CA LEU A 29 -2.92 16.07 26.99
C LEU A 29 -2.26 14.71 26.67
N SER A 30 -2.14 13.82 27.65
CA SER A 30 -1.66 12.44 27.43
C SER A 30 -2.63 11.65 26.55
N PHE A 31 -3.95 11.84 26.73
CA PHE A 31 -4.98 11.21 25.89
C PHE A 31 -4.96 11.69 24.43
N VAL A 32 -4.75 12.99 24.18
CA VAL A 32 -4.56 13.52 22.82
C VAL A 32 -3.27 12.98 22.18
N CYS A 33 -2.21 12.82 22.96
CA CYS A 33 -0.96 12.20 22.49
C CYS A 33 -1.16 10.73 22.08
N ILE A 34 -1.92 9.95 22.87
CA ILE A 34 -2.24 8.53 22.60
C ILE A 34 -2.93 8.35 21.24
N VAL A 35 -3.87 9.22 20.88
CA VAL A 35 -4.58 9.15 19.59
C VAL A 35 -3.63 9.45 18.41
N MET A 36 -2.67 10.36 18.57
CA MET A 36 -1.68 10.66 17.52
C MET A 36 -0.62 9.55 17.33
N MET A 37 -0.45 8.63 18.29
CA MET A 37 0.55 7.56 18.25
C MET A 37 0.16 6.37 17.34
N SER A 38 -1.11 6.26 16.95
CA SER A 38 -1.61 5.11 16.15
C SER A 38 -1.20 5.12 14.66
N LEU A 39 -0.64 6.22 14.15
CA LEU A 39 -0.20 6.36 12.75
C LEU A 39 1.31 6.18 12.55
N ARG A 40 2.07 6.03 13.65
CA ARG A 40 3.54 5.93 13.62
C ARG A 40 3.99 4.52 13.96
N SER A 41 5.18 4.14 13.49
CA SER A 41 5.77 2.86 13.86
C SER A 41 5.98 2.79 15.39
N PRO A 42 5.71 1.64 16.05
CA PRO A 42 5.99 1.39 17.46
C PRO A 42 7.39 1.82 17.90
N ILE A 43 8.39 1.68 17.03
CA ILE A 43 9.77 2.13 17.28
C ILE A 43 9.82 3.66 17.49
N SER A 44 9.19 4.41 16.58
CA SER A 44 9.13 5.86 16.66
C SER A 44 8.32 6.33 17.87
N VAL A 45 7.23 5.63 18.16
CA VAL A 45 6.37 5.90 19.33
C VAL A 45 7.15 5.72 20.63
N LEU A 46 7.85 4.60 20.79
CA LEU A 46 8.68 4.32 21.97
C LEU A 46 9.82 5.33 22.12
N GLN A 47 10.45 5.73 21.02
CA GLN A 47 11.47 6.77 21.00
C GLN A 47 10.90 8.15 21.41
N GLU A 48 9.70 8.48 20.96
CA GLU A 48 9.05 9.75 21.32
C GLU A 48 8.69 9.80 22.80
N ILE A 49 8.12 8.73 23.36
CA ILE A 49 7.83 8.61 24.80
C ILE A 49 9.09 8.81 25.64
N THR A 50 10.20 8.16 25.26
CA THR A 50 11.47 8.27 26.01
C THR A 50 12.03 9.69 25.96
N GLN A 51 11.95 10.36 24.81
CA GLN A 51 12.33 11.77 24.66
C GLN A 51 11.44 12.70 25.50
N GLN A 52 10.12 12.51 25.47
CA GLN A 52 9.17 13.30 26.25
C GLN A 52 9.40 13.14 27.76
N LYS A 53 9.67 11.91 28.22
CA LYS A 53 10.00 11.62 29.63
C LYS A 53 11.42 12.03 30.02
N ARG A 54 12.24 12.54 29.09
CA ARG A 54 13.65 12.93 29.28
C ARG A 54 14.50 11.80 29.87
N VAL A 55 14.28 10.57 29.40
CA VAL A 55 15.06 9.39 29.80
C VAL A 55 16.00 8.95 28.67
N CYS A 56 16.87 7.98 28.97
CA CYS A 56 17.73 7.36 27.97
C CYS A 56 16.91 6.75 26.82
N LEU A 57 17.45 6.85 25.61
CA LEU A 57 16.83 6.28 24.42
C LEU A 57 16.78 4.75 24.50
N PRO A 58 15.78 4.10 23.86
CA PRO A 58 15.65 2.65 23.86
C PRO A 58 16.87 2.00 23.19
N ILE A 59 17.44 0.98 23.83
CA ILE A 59 18.58 0.22 23.30
C ILE A 59 18.05 -1.06 22.66
N TYR A 60 18.38 -1.29 21.38
CA TYR A 60 17.98 -2.50 20.66
C TYR A 60 19.19 -3.40 20.42
N ASN A 61 19.16 -4.59 21.02
CA ASN A 61 20.15 -5.63 20.77
C ASN A 61 19.55 -6.71 19.85
N ILE A 62 20.14 -6.92 18.67
CA ILE A 62 19.74 -7.98 17.74
C ILE A 62 20.74 -9.12 17.84
N GLU A 63 20.27 -10.29 18.25
CA GLU A 63 21.03 -11.52 18.21
C GLU A 63 21.01 -12.02 16.75
N ASN A 64 22.19 -12.15 16.13
CA ASN A 64 22.29 -12.72 14.78
C ASN A 64 22.18 -14.24 14.92
N SER A 65 21.13 -14.84 14.36
CA SER A 65 21.11 -16.27 14.10
C SER A 65 22.11 -16.56 12.96
N SER A 66 23.22 -17.21 13.30
CA SER A 66 24.21 -17.67 12.31
C SER A 66 23.70 -18.87 11.49
N GLU A 67 22.56 -19.44 11.87
CA GLU A 67 21.96 -20.61 11.26
C GLU A 67 20.82 -20.23 10.30
N ILE A 68 20.85 -20.85 9.12
CA ILE A 68 19.85 -20.68 8.07
C ILE A 68 18.51 -21.21 8.59
N GLY A 69 17.48 -20.36 8.60
CA GLY A 69 16.10 -20.73 8.97
C GLY A 69 15.69 -20.40 10.41
N GLN A 70 16.61 -19.92 11.26
CA GLN A 70 16.26 -19.47 12.62
C GLN A 70 15.71 -18.04 12.62
N PRO A 71 14.65 -17.74 13.42
CA PRO A 71 14.07 -16.40 13.49
C PRO A 71 15.05 -15.40 14.08
N PHE A 72 14.97 -14.14 13.64
CA PHE A 72 15.73 -13.06 14.24
C PHE A 72 15.17 -12.75 15.62
N ILE A 73 16.08 -12.47 16.55
CA ILE A 73 15.73 -12.18 17.93
C ILE A 73 16.20 -10.76 18.27
N CYS A 74 15.32 -9.96 18.86
CA CYS A 74 15.60 -8.59 19.26
C CYS A 74 15.11 -8.38 20.68
N THR A 75 16.00 -7.83 21.50
CA THR A 75 15.72 -7.39 22.85
C THR A 75 15.79 -5.87 22.88
N VAL A 76 14.78 -5.21 23.44
CA VAL A 76 14.77 -3.78 23.67
C VAL A 76 14.79 -3.48 25.16
N ASP A 77 15.70 -2.61 25.57
CA ASP A 77 15.83 -2.13 26.95
C ASP A 77 15.45 -0.66 27.02
N VAL A 78 14.46 -0.34 27.85
CA VAL A 78 13.88 1.01 27.95
C VAL A 78 13.18 1.19 29.29
N LEU A 79 13.34 2.35 29.94
CA LEU A 79 12.58 2.68 31.17
C LEU A 79 12.63 1.60 32.28
N GLY A 80 13.73 0.85 32.37
CA GLY A 80 13.89 -0.23 33.35
C GLY A 80 13.16 -1.53 33.00
N ILE A 81 12.51 -1.61 31.83
CA ILE A 81 11.94 -2.84 31.28
C ILE A 81 12.84 -3.41 30.18
N SER A 82 12.76 -4.71 29.99
CA SER A 82 13.38 -5.43 28.88
C SER A 82 12.32 -6.26 28.17
N ALA A 83 12.18 -6.08 26.86
CA ALA A 83 11.21 -6.81 26.05
C ALA A 83 11.90 -7.56 24.90
N LYS A 84 11.67 -8.87 24.83
CA LYS A 84 12.23 -9.76 23.81
C LYS A 84 11.15 -10.20 22.82
N ALA A 85 11.46 -10.10 21.53
CA ALA A 85 10.58 -10.49 20.44
C ALA A 85 11.33 -11.23 19.31
N TYR A 86 10.55 -11.92 18.49
CA TYR A 86 11.01 -12.73 17.36
C TYR A 86 10.45 -12.16 16.05
N GLY A 87 11.25 -12.16 14.99
CA GLY A 87 10.82 -11.66 13.68
C GLY A 87 11.46 -12.42 12.52
N THR A 88 10.84 -12.31 11.36
CA THR A 88 11.33 -12.95 10.13
C THR A 88 12.55 -12.24 9.54
N ASN A 89 12.76 -10.98 9.92
CA ASN A 89 13.91 -10.16 9.54
C ASN A 89 14.25 -9.16 10.65
N LYS A 90 15.43 -8.54 10.57
CA LYS A 90 15.92 -7.56 11.57
C LYS A 90 14.96 -6.38 11.80
N LYS A 91 14.23 -5.94 10.77
CA LYS A 91 13.29 -4.82 10.86
C LYS A 91 12.00 -5.22 11.57
N ASP A 92 11.39 -6.34 11.17
CA ASP A 92 10.21 -6.93 11.80
C ASP A 92 10.46 -7.21 13.28
N CYS A 93 11.63 -7.79 13.59
CA CYS A 93 12.01 -8.13 14.94
C CYS A 93 12.13 -6.89 15.85
N LYS A 94 12.77 -5.80 15.38
CA LYS A 94 12.81 -4.52 16.11
C LYS A 94 11.43 -3.93 16.34
N HIS A 95 10.55 -4.05 15.34
CA HIS A 95 9.19 -3.53 15.40
C HIS A 95 8.38 -4.24 16.49
N LYS A 96 8.39 -5.57 16.50
CA LYS A 96 7.72 -6.40 17.51
C LYS A 96 8.32 -6.22 18.91
N ALA A 97 9.63 -6.05 19.01
CA ALA A 97 10.27 -5.76 20.31
C ALA A 97 9.76 -4.42 20.88
N ALA A 98 9.69 -3.38 20.05
CA ALA A 98 9.17 -2.08 20.47
C ALA A 98 7.68 -2.13 20.83
N GLU A 99 6.88 -2.85 20.06
CA GLU A 99 5.45 -3.08 20.34
C GLU A 99 5.25 -3.75 21.70
N LYS A 100 5.98 -4.84 21.97
CA LYS A 100 5.92 -5.53 23.26
C LYS A 100 6.40 -4.66 24.43
N ALA A 101 7.41 -3.81 24.22
CA ALA A 101 7.85 -2.86 25.25
C ALA A 101 6.75 -1.83 25.57
N LEU A 102 6.05 -1.32 24.56
CA LEU A 102 4.95 -0.38 24.74
C LEU A 102 3.74 -1.02 25.44
N GLU A 103 3.44 -2.28 25.10
CA GLU A 103 2.42 -3.08 25.79
C GLU A 103 2.75 -3.23 27.29
N ILE A 104 3.99 -3.59 27.62
CA ILE A 104 4.45 -3.70 29.02
C ILE A 104 4.37 -2.35 29.75
N LEU A 105 4.61 -1.24 29.05
CA LEU A 105 4.49 0.11 29.59
C LEU A 105 3.02 0.60 29.70
N GLY A 106 2.04 -0.20 29.26
CA GLY A 106 0.62 0.12 29.35
C GLY A 106 0.09 1.07 28.27
N TYR A 107 0.81 1.22 27.14
CA TYR A 107 0.31 2.01 26.01
C TYR A 107 -0.54 1.15 25.08
N ILE A 108 -1.73 1.64 24.74
CA ILE A 108 -2.59 1.01 23.74
C ILE A 108 -2.10 1.44 22.36
N ILE A 109 -1.58 0.50 21.59
CA ILE A 109 -1.28 0.68 20.17
C ILE A 109 -2.31 -0.13 19.39
N ASN A 110 -3.12 0.54 18.58
CA ASN A 110 -4.00 -0.15 17.64
C ASN A 110 -3.17 -0.66 16.46
N THR A 111 -2.34 -1.68 16.66
CA THR A 111 -1.76 -2.45 15.57
C THR A 111 -2.85 -3.39 15.06
N SER A 112 -3.60 -2.97 14.03
CA SER A 112 -4.38 -3.91 13.22
C SER A 112 -3.43 -4.85 12.49
N ASN A 113 -3.00 -5.93 13.15
CA ASN A 113 -2.42 -7.15 12.55
C ASN A 113 -2.39 -8.27 13.60
N ASN A 114 -3.57 -8.73 14.03
CA ASN A 114 -3.68 -10.00 14.74
C ASN A 114 -3.53 -11.15 13.74
N ASN A 115 -2.31 -11.64 13.55
CA ASN A 115 -2.05 -12.96 13.01
C ASN A 115 -1.71 -13.89 14.16
N ASN A 116 -2.67 -14.72 14.57
CA ASN A 116 -2.40 -15.95 15.30
C ASN A 116 -3.35 -17.07 14.81
N ASN A 117 -2.73 -18.04 14.13
CA ASN A 117 -2.99 -19.48 14.15
C ASN A 117 -4.02 -20.13 13.19
N GLU A 118 -3.43 -20.95 12.31
CA GLU A 118 -3.88 -22.24 11.75
C GLU A 118 -4.70 -22.32 10.45
N LEU A 119 -4.01 -22.93 9.46
CA LEU A 119 -4.47 -23.96 8.50
C LEU A 119 -5.12 -23.53 7.16
N CYS A 120 -4.35 -23.80 6.09
CA CYS A 120 -4.71 -24.15 4.72
C CYS A 120 -6.06 -23.67 4.14
N GLN A 121 -6.00 -22.91 3.03
CA GLN A 121 -6.42 -23.39 1.70
C GLN A 121 -6.18 -22.34 0.59
N PRO A 122 -6.02 -22.78 -0.68
CA PRO A 122 -5.69 -21.91 -1.80
C PRO A 122 -6.97 -21.35 -2.44
N THR A 123 -7.11 -20.03 -2.53
CA THR A 123 -8.05 -19.42 -3.49
C THR A 123 -7.47 -18.12 -4.04
N CYS A 124 -7.26 -18.11 -5.36
CA CYS A 124 -7.08 -16.91 -6.14
C CYS A 124 -8.30 -16.00 -5.96
N SER A 125 -8.11 -14.73 -5.60
CA SER A 125 -9.13 -13.71 -5.81
C SER A 125 -8.52 -12.33 -6.02
N LEU A 126 -8.84 -11.80 -7.20
CA LEU A 126 -8.72 -10.42 -7.61
C LEU A 126 -9.49 -9.53 -6.63
N SER A 127 -8.84 -8.54 -6.01
CA SER A 127 -9.52 -7.54 -5.16
C SER A 127 -9.02 -6.13 -5.43
N THR A 128 -9.84 -5.46 -6.24
CA THR A 128 -10.32 -4.08 -6.12
C THR A 128 -9.83 -3.29 -4.89
N PHE A 129 -9.25 -2.13 -5.19
CA PHE A 129 -9.13 -0.91 -4.40
C PHE A 129 -9.82 -0.91 -3.03
N SER A 130 -9.02 -1.00 -1.97
CA SER A 130 -9.42 -0.58 -0.62
C SER A 130 -8.28 0.15 0.06
N ASN A 131 -8.59 1.38 0.47
CA ASN A 131 -7.75 2.37 1.12
C ASN A 131 -7.32 1.92 2.53
N ASN A 132 -6.37 1.00 2.61
CA ASN A 132 -5.59 0.74 3.82
C ASN A 132 -4.13 0.94 3.49
N LEU A 133 -3.65 2.19 3.54
CA LEU A 133 -2.31 2.51 3.05
C LEU A 133 -1.33 2.78 4.19
N PRO A 134 -0.56 1.77 4.63
CA PRO A 134 0.68 2.03 5.37
C PRO A 134 1.55 2.92 4.50
N SER A 135 1.89 4.13 4.98
CA SER A 135 2.76 5.15 4.32
C SER A 135 3.20 4.73 2.91
N ALA A 136 2.35 4.89 1.90
CA ALA A 136 2.62 4.32 0.59
C ALA A 136 3.98 4.77 0.08
N ASN A 137 4.83 3.81 -0.28
CA ASN A 137 6.09 4.08 -0.90
C ASN A 137 5.88 4.30 -2.40
N TYR A 138 5.26 5.43 -2.78
CA TYR A 138 4.95 5.75 -4.17
C TYR A 138 6.19 5.75 -5.08
N ILE A 139 7.34 6.15 -4.54
CA ILE A 139 8.62 6.12 -5.27
C ILE A 139 9.00 4.66 -5.59
N GLY A 140 8.87 3.76 -4.61
CA GLY A 140 9.12 2.33 -4.82
C GLY A 140 8.15 1.69 -5.81
N GLN A 141 6.86 2.01 -5.71
CA GLN A 141 5.83 1.51 -6.64
C GLN A 141 6.10 1.98 -8.08
N LEU A 142 6.50 3.24 -8.28
CA LEU A 142 6.84 3.75 -9.60
C LEU A 142 8.11 3.09 -10.17
N ASN A 143 9.11 2.82 -9.33
CA ASN A 143 10.31 2.07 -9.74
C ASN A 143 9.97 0.63 -10.14
N GLU A 144 9.10 -0.04 -9.38
CA GLU A 144 8.63 -1.38 -9.69
C GLU A 144 7.88 -1.40 -11.02
N PHE A 145 6.96 -0.44 -11.24
CA PHE A 145 6.26 -0.25 -12.51
C PHE A 145 7.23 -0.11 -13.69
N ALA A 146 8.29 0.69 -13.53
CA ALA A 146 9.32 0.88 -14.55
C ALA A 146 10.08 -0.41 -14.84
N SER A 147 10.58 -1.07 -13.78
CA SER A 147 11.36 -2.31 -13.90
C SER A 147 10.56 -3.46 -14.52
N GLY A 148 9.28 -3.59 -14.16
CA GLY A 148 8.40 -4.64 -14.67
C GLY A 148 8.11 -4.53 -16.17
N ARG A 149 8.27 -3.33 -16.75
CA ARG A 149 8.12 -3.05 -18.18
C ARG A 149 9.43 -2.77 -18.90
N GLN A 150 10.57 -2.99 -18.24
CA GLN A 150 11.92 -2.71 -18.75
C GLN A 150 12.14 -1.23 -19.16
N PHE A 151 11.46 -0.30 -18.50
CA PHE A 151 11.70 1.13 -18.69
C PHE A 151 12.86 1.63 -17.82
N SER A 152 13.51 2.71 -18.27
CA SER A 152 14.46 3.44 -17.44
C SER A 152 13.77 4.00 -16.20
N TYR A 153 14.46 4.00 -15.06
CA TYR A 153 13.91 4.50 -13.81
C TYR A 153 13.54 5.99 -13.88
N PRO A 154 12.49 6.42 -13.15
CA PRO A 154 12.12 7.83 -13.02
C PRO A 154 13.26 8.70 -12.49
N THR A 155 13.38 9.90 -13.03
CA THR A 155 14.35 10.91 -12.59
C THR A 155 13.65 12.01 -11.81
N TYR A 156 14.37 12.63 -10.85
CA TYR A 156 13.82 13.66 -9.98
C TYR A 156 14.73 14.88 -9.95
N HIS A 157 14.14 16.06 -10.15
CA HIS A 157 14.84 17.34 -10.15
C HIS A 157 14.14 18.33 -9.21
N ASP A 158 14.91 19.14 -8.50
CA ASP A 158 14.35 20.22 -7.70
C ASP A 158 13.79 21.29 -8.65
N SER A 159 12.51 21.63 -8.49
CA SER A 159 11.84 22.69 -9.26
C SER A 159 11.85 24.00 -8.48
N ARG A 160 11.54 25.13 -9.14
CA ARG A 160 11.46 26.43 -8.46
C ARG A 160 10.38 26.40 -7.38
N ALA A 161 10.86 26.50 -6.15
CA ALA A 161 10.09 26.57 -4.93
C ALA A 161 9.79 28.04 -4.58
N ASN A 162 8.57 28.31 -4.09
CA ASN A 162 8.32 29.52 -3.31
C ASN A 162 8.96 29.36 -1.92
N SER A 163 9.21 30.46 -1.21
CA SER A 163 9.93 30.43 0.08
C SER A 163 9.29 29.55 1.17
N LEU A 164 8.01 29.17 1.02
CA LEU A 164 7.27 28.33 1.96
C LEU A 164 7.13 26.86 1.53
N GLU A 165 7.46 26.49 0.29
CA GLU A 165 7.10 25.17 -0.24
C GLU A 165 8.17 24.59 -1.16
N PHE A 166 8.56 23.35 -0.92
CA PHE A 166 9.48 22.63 -1.79
C PHE A 166 8.72 22.03 -2.95
N ALA A 167 9.25 22.18 -4.17
CA ALA A 167 8.73 21.57 -5.38
C ALA A 167 9.76 20.63 -5.99
N VAL A 168 9.33 19.42 -6.38
CA VAL A 168 10.17 18.43 -7.06
C VAL A 168 9.45 17.98 -8.33
N GLU A 169 10.14 18.07 -9.45
CA GLU A 169 9.71 17.52 -10.73
C GLU A 169 10.14 16.04 -10.82
N CYS A 170 9.21 15.15 -11.18
CA CYS A 170 9.46 13.76 -11.55
C CYS A 170 9.28 13.62 -13.06
N LYS A 171 10.31 13.10 -13.74
CA LYS A 171 10.26 12.78 -15.17
C LYS A 171 10.32 11.28 -15.36
N PHE A 172 9.38 10.75 -16.13
CA PHE A 172 9.31 9.34 -16.44
C PHE A 172 8.68 9.15 -17.83
N LEU A 173 9.44 8.51 -18.74
CA LEU A 173 9.11 8.47 -20.17
C LEU A 173 8.92 9.90 -20.72
N ASP A 174 7.84 10.15 -21.45
CA ASP A 174 7.47 11.46 -22.01
C ASP A 174 6.69 12.33 -21.02
N TRP A 175 6.47 11.84 -19.80
CA TRP A 175 5.66 12.52 -18.80
C TRP A 175 6.50 13.24 -17.76
N SER A 176 5.97 14.37 -17.29
CA SER A 176 6.49 15.11 -16.16
C SER A 176 5.36 15.45 -15.19
N THR A 177 5.63 15.30 -13.89
CA THR A 177 4.74 15.72 -12.80
C THR A 177 5.51 16.52 -11.77
N ILE A 178 4.87 17.52 -11.17
CA ILE A 178 5.47 18.33 -10.11
C ILE A 178 4.72 18.05 -8.82
N GLY A 179 5.43 17.56 -7.82
CA GLY A 179 4.92 17.39 -6.47
C GLY A 179 5.45 18.47 -5.55
N THR A 180 4.60 18.93 -4.63
CA THR A 180 4.97 19.96 -3.66
C THR A 180 4.86 19.46 -2.22
N GLY A 181 5.47 20.18 -1.28
CA GLY A 181 5.29 19.89 0.14
C GLY A 181 6.25 20.62 1.07
N PRO A 182 6.13 20.37 2.39
CA PRO A 182 6.90 21.09 3.42
C PRO A 182 8.39 20.75 3.42
N ASN A 183 8.82 19.66 2.76
CA ASN A 183 10.22 19.31 2.58
C ASN A 183 10.43 18.56 1.26
N LYS A 184 11.70 18.47 0.81
CA LYS A 184 12.05 17.76 -0.43
C LYS A 184 11.59 16.30 -0.47
N LYS A 185 11.56 15.62 0.69
CA LYS A 185 11.15 14.21 0.78
C LYS A 185 9.65 14.06 0.52
N SER A 186 8.81 14.90 1.12
CA SER A 186 7.37 14.90 0.88
C SER A 186 7.04 15.33 -0.55
N ALA A 187 7.71 16.37 -1.06
CA ALA A 187 7.53 16.85 -2.44
C ALA A 187 7.87 15.76 -3.46
N LYS A 188 9.00 15.06 -3.29
CA LYS A 188 9.39 13.92 -4.13
C LYS A 188 8.37 12.78 -4.08
N LYS A 189 7.89 12.44 -2.88
CA LYS A 189 6.85 11.42 -2.69
C LYS A 189 5.56 11.80 -3.42
N MET A 190 5.14 13.06 -3.34
CA MET A 190 3.96 13.56 -4.03
C MET A 190 4.13 13.57 -5.56
N ALA A 191 5.32 13.94 -6.06
CA ALA A 191 5.60 13.91 -7.49
C ALA A 191 5.46 12.49 -8.07
N ALA A 192 5.98 11.49 -7.36
CA ALA A 192 5.85 10.08 -7.73
C ALA A 192 4.39 9.59 -7.69
N GLN A 193 3.61 10.01 -6.69
CA GLN A 193 2.19 9.69 -6.58
C GLN A 193 1.40 10.22 -7.79
N LEU A 194 1.61 11.48 -8.15
CA LEU A 194 0.96 12.10 -9.32
C LEU A 194 1.37 11.41 -10.62
N MET A 195 2.62 10.95 -10.73
CA MET A 195 3.09 10.21 -11.90
C MET A 195 2.37 8.87 -12.05
N LEU A 196 2.21 8.12 -10.95
CA LEU A 196 1.47 6.85 -10.95
C LEU A 196 0.01 7.04 -11.35
N GLU A 197 -0.67 8.04 -10.79
CA GLU A 197 -2.06 8.36 -11.14
C GLU A 197 -2.19 8.73 -12.62
N ARG A 198 -1.20 9.44 -13.17
CA ARG A 198 -1.16 9.78 -14.60
C ARG A 198 -1.00 8.54 -15.47
N LEU A 199 -0.07 7.65 -15.13
CA LEU A 199 0.15 6.40 -15.86
C LEU A 199 -1.10 5.52 -15.88
N GLU A 200 -1.81 5.42 -14.75
CA GLU A 200 -3.06 4.67 -14.66
C GLU A 200 -4.14 5.23 -15.61
N LYS A 201 -4.26 6.56 -15.71
CA LYS A 201 -5.18 7.21 -16.65
C LYS A 201 -4.81 6.94 -18.11
N GLU A 202 -3.52 6.97 -18.45
CA GLU A 202 -3.06 6.68 -19.82
C GLU A 202 -3.28 5.22 -20.20
N ASP A 203 -3.03 4.26 -19.30
CA ASP A 203 -3.31 2.85 -19.55
C ASP A 203 -4.82 2.63 -19.86
N ILE A 204 -5.71 3.32 -19.13
CA ILE A 204 -7.15 3.30 -19.38
C ILE A 204 -7.51 3.95 -20.73
N LEU A 205 -6.87 5.07 -21.10
CA LEU A 205 -7.11 5.74 -22.38
C LEU A 205 -6.69 4.87 -23.57
N ILE A 206 -5.54 4.20 -23.47
CA ILE A 206 -5.04 3.27 -24.49
C ILE A 206 -5.98 2.05 -24.62
N MET A 207 -6.44 1.50 -23.50
CA MET A 207 -7.42 0.40 -23.50
C MET A 207 -8.70 0.83 -24.23
N ASN A 208 -9.29 1.97 -23.86
CA ASN A 208 -10.53 2.47 -24.45
C ASN A 208 -10.40 2.74 -25.96
N ALA A 209 -9.29 3.33 -26.39
CA ALA A 209 -9.02 3.55 -27.81
C ALA A 209 -8.89 2.23 -28.60
N LYS A 210 -8.26 1.19 -28.03
CA LYS A 210 -8.21 -0.14 -28.66
C LYS A 210 -9.61 -0.75 -28.79
N PHE A 211 -10.44 -0.67 -27.74
CA PHE A 211 -11.81 -1.17 -27.79
C PHE A 211 -12.67 -0.47 -28.85
N GLN A 212 -12.52 0.85 -29.01
CA GLN A 212 -13.22 1.59 -30.06
C GLN A 212 -12.76 1.18 -31.46
N ASN A 213 -11.44 1.03 -31.69
CA ASN A 213 -10.91 0.57 -32.97
C ASN A 213 -11.34 -0.86 -33.32
N LEU A 214 -11.36 -1.78 -32.34
CA LEU A 214 -11.91 -3.13 -32.54
C LEU A 214 -13.39 -3.09 -32.91
N THR A 215 -14.16 -2.19 -32.30
CA THR A 215 -15.60 -2.04 -32.57
C THR A 215 -15.86 -1.50 -33.98
N LEU A 216 -15.07 -0.50 -34.42
CA LEU A 216 -15.14 0.04 -35.78
C LEU A 216 -14.83 -1.03 -36.83
N ASN A 217 -13.73 -1.76 -36.66
CA ASN A 217 -13.35 -2.84 -37.57
C ASN A 217 -14.42 -3.93 -37.64
N LYS A 218 -15.06 -4.27 -36.51
CA LYS A 218 -16.17 -5.25 -36.47
C LYS A 218 -17.39 -4.78 -37.27
N MET A 219 -17.76 -3.50 -37.18
CA MET A 219 -18.87 -2.94 -37.96
C MET A 219 -18.57 -2.90 -39.46
N GLU A 220 -17.33 -2.58 -39.84
CA GLU A 220 -16.93 -2.59 -41.25
C GLU A 220 -16.97 -3.99 -41.86
N ILE A 221 -16.49 -5.00 -41.13
CA ILE A 221 -16.58 -6.40 -41.54
C ILE A 221 -18.05 -6.83 -41.70
N SER A 222 -18.92 -6.50 -40.74
CA SER A 222 -20.36 -6.81 -40.83
C SER A 222 -21.00 -6.22 -42.08
N LYS A 223 -20.72 -4.95 -42.38
CA LYS A 223 -21.23 -4.28 -43.59
C LYS A 223 -20.74 -4.92 -44.88
N LEU A 224 -19.50 -5.43 -44.92
CA LEU A 224 -19.00 -6.20 -46.06
C LEU A 224 -19.68 -7.56 -46.16
N THR A 225 -19.90 -8.24 -45.03
CA THR A 225 -20.60 -9.53 -45.01
C THR A 225 -22.04 -9.40 -45.52
N ASP A 226 -22.77 -8.37 -45.09
CA ASP A 226 -24.15 -8.13 -45.54
C ASP A 226 -24.21 -7.89 -47.06
N LYS A 227 -23.27 -7.09 -47.60
CA LYS A 227 -23.14 -6.87 -49.04
C LYS A 227 -22.82 -8.13 -49.84
N VAL A 228 -21.98 -9.01 -49.28
CA VAL A 228 -21.65 -10.29 -49.91
C VAL A 228 -22.88 -11.20 -49.91
N VAL A 229 -23.56 -11.33 -48.77
CA VAL A 229 -24.78 -12.15 -48.64
C VAL A 229 -25.84 -11.68 -49.63
N GLU A 230 -26.11 -10.38 -49.71
CA GLU A 230 -27.08 -9.79 -50.64
C GLU A 230 -26.74 -10.09 -52.11
N LYS A 231 -25.45 -10.00 -52.48
CA LYS A 231 -24.96 -10.30 -53.83
C LYS A 231 -25.17 -11.77 -54.23
N TYR A 232 -25.01 -12.71 -53.30
CA TYR A 232 -25.14 -14.15 -53.58
C TYR A 232 -26.58 -14.67 -53.40
N SER A 233 -27.43 -14.00 -52.61
CA SER A 233 -28.86 -14.33 -52.52
C SER A 233 -29.67 -13.95 -53.77
N ALA A 234 -29.12 -13.06 -54.62
CA ALA A 234 -29.75 -12.64 -55.87
C ALA A 234 -29.50 -13.58 -57.07
N LEU A 235 -28.71 -14.65 -56.88
CA LEU A 235 -28.50 -15.66 -57.92
C LEU A 235 -29.70 -16.62 -57.97
N PRO A 236 -30.26 -16.89 -59.16
CA PRO A 236 -31.31 -17.90 -59.30
C PRO A 236 -30.77 -19.25 -58.84
N SER A 237 -31.57 -20.00 -58.08
CA SER A 237 -31.21 -21.35 -57.66
C SER A 237 -30.84 -22.17 -58.89
N PHE A 238 -29.56 -22.58 -58.96
CA PHE A 238 -29.19 -23.60 -59.93
C PHE A 238 -29.89 -24.88 -59.47
N GLY A 239 -30.99 -25.20 -60.16
CA GLY A 239 -31.74 -26.43 -59.96
C GLY A 239 -30.78 -27.60 -60.08
N VAL A 240 -30.57 -28.30 -58.97
CA VAL A 240 -29.89 -29.59 -58.97
C VAL A 240 -30.81 -30.55 -59.70
N HIS A 241 -30.58 -30.72 -61.01
CA HIS A 241 -31.18 -31.83 -61.74
C HIS A 241 -30.62 -33.13 -61.16
N SER A 242 -31.51 -33.88 -60.54
CA SER A 242 -31.36 -35.28 -60.14
C SER A 242 -30.75 -36.13 -61.25
N ALA A 243 -29.63 -36.79 -60.98
CA ALA A 243 -29.26 -38.02 -61.66
C ALA A 243 -28.12 -38.75 -60.91
N ILE A 244 -28.41 -39.99 -60.48
CA ILE A 244 -27.53 -41.18 -60.60
C ILE A 244 -26.31 -41.21 -59.65
N GLU A 245 -25.92 -42.28 -58.96
CA GLU A 245 -26.46 -43.57 -58.51
C GLU A 245 -25.46 -44.04 -57.44
N THR A 246 -25.93 -44.87 -56.53
CA THR A 246 -25.20 -45.88 -55.75
C THR A 246 -23.68 -46.03 -55.96
N GLU A 247 -22.90 -45.96 -54.87
CA GLU A 247 -22.19 -47.15 -54.38
C GLU A 247 -21.70 -46.99 -52.94
N VAL A 248 -21.91 -48.08 -52.21
CA VAL A 248 -21.50 -48.33 -50.83
C VAL A 248 -20.08 -48.86 -50.87
N GLU A 249 -19.11 -48.22 -50.20
CA GLU A 249 -18.01 -48.97 -49.60
C GLU A 249 -17.36 -48.28 -48.39
N LYS A 250 -16.94 -49.14 -47.47
CA LYS A 250 -16.56 -48.93 -46.07
C LYS A 250 -15.09 -48.46 -45.90
N PRO A 251 -14.68 -48.05 -44.69
CA PRO A 251 -13.35 -47.49 -44.44
C PRO A 251 -12.29 -48.58 -44.35
N VAL A 252 -11.10 -48.32 -44.92
CA VAL A 252 -9.91 -49.16 -44.70
C VAL A 252 -8.91 -48.41 -43.83
N LEU A 253 -8.77 -48.93 -42.61
CA LEU A 253 -7.63 -48.80 -41.72
C LEU A 253 -6.38 -49.41 -42.39
N ASN A 254 -5.25 -48.72 -42.37
CA ASN A 254 -3.90 -49.29 -42.20
C ASN A 254 -2.91 -48.13 -41.99
N MET A 255 -2.37 -47.94 -40.80
CA MET A 255 -1.10 -48.55 -40.34
C MET A 255 0.03 -48.43 -41.35
N VAL A 256 0.94 -47.48 -41.13
CA VAL A 256 2.37 -47.63 -41.40
C VAL A 256 3.15 -47.08 -40.21
N SER A 257 3.89 -47.98 -39.58
CA SER A 257 4.97 -47.75 -38.62
C SER A 257 6.30 -47.62 -39.39
N MET A 258 7.34 -47.16 -38.69
CA MET A 258 8.76 -47.04 -39.10
C MET A 258 9.07 -45.81 -39.98
N ASN A 259 10.03 -44.93 -39.64
CA ASN A 259 11.28 -45.08 -38.87
C ASN A 259 11.49 -43.92 -37.90
#